data_AF-A0A2N5DFW6-F1
#
_entry.id   AF-A0A2N5DFW6-F1
#
_cell.length_a   1.000
_cell.length_b   1.000
_cell.length_c   1.000
_cell.angle_alpha   90.00
_cell.angle_beta   90.00
_cell.angle_gamma   90.00
#
_symmetry.space_group_name_H-M   'P 1'
#
loop_
_entity.id
_entity.type
_entity.pdbx_description
1 polymer ?
#
loop_
_entity_poly.entity_id
_entity_poly.type
_entity_poly.pdbx_seq_one_letter_code
_entity_poly.pdbx_strand_id
1 'polypeptide(L)'
;MPLDTGTVSHLSLVAEGDRDDTVAPPAQPSVDHGVDLGEALRAARLFHGMTLQDVADATRIRQAYVEALEDMRLDELPSRPFTIGYIKAVAGLLRLDPEAAVARFKLEAHDDAEPLRAPIGVHRQRDPRLGLLLAGGLLVGGAIVLWNVAQRAMTHDAEPKAQVASQAAPAAPATSVPAQAGGAVSLGAPLPAPAESTTPAPYVTPGLEAAAAAGGSADAVAAAAKARKEAEAQAAPEAIANLGAPFKGKGAIYGAAPADSAGVILQARKSTSLTVRGADGNVYFTRWLSTGDAFRIPRTPGLVADVSEPTSIDVFTNGVLTGRLSAPQTQLSKLAPAPAAAPAPGRPAAAPATATTPRR
;
A
#
# COMPACT_ATOMS: atom_id res chain seq x y z
N MET A 1 -45.88 22.99 -70.52
CA MET A 1 -45.49 22.05 -69.45
C MET A 1 -44.52 21.04 -70.05
N PRO A 2 -43.25 21.03 -69.63
CA PRO A 2 -42.27 20.08 -70.13
C PRO A 2 -42.49 18.70 -69.50
N LEU A 3 -42.58 17.67 -70.34
CA LEU A 3 -42.53 16.28 -69.91
C LEU A 3 -41.05 15.91 -69.70
N ASP A 4 -40.80 15.45 -68.50
CA ASP A 4 -39.55 15.02 -67.90
C ASP A 4 -38.83 13.96 -68.76
N THR A 5 -37.60 14.28 -69.19
CA THR A 5 -36.68 13.32 -69.80
C THR A 5 -35.95 12.58 -68.68
N GLY A 6 -36.54 11.47 -68.23
CA GLY A 6 -35.90 10.52 -67.33
C GLY A 6 -34.65 9.90 -67.96
N THR A 7 -33.49 10.42 -67.58
CA THR A 7 -32.16 9.91 -67.91
C THR A 7 -31.96 8.54 -67.28
N VAL A 8 -32.01 7.48 -68.07
CA VAL A 8 -31.69 6.11 -67.63
C VAL A 8 -30.17 5.95 -67.66
N SER A 9 -29.53 6.14 -66.51
CA SER A 9 -28.10 5.90 -66.35
C SER A 9 -27.84 4.46 -65.87
N HIS A 10 -27.27 3.68 -66.79
CA HIS A 10 -26.54 2.43 -66.59
C HIS A 10 -27.32 1.18 -66.15
N LEU A 11 -27.77 0.45 -67.18
CA LEU A 11 -27.98 -0.99 -67.14
C LEU A 11 -26.61 -1.66 -66.95
N SER A 12 -26.29 -2.08 -65.73
CA SER A 12 -25.11 -2.90 -65.45
C SER A 12 -25.32 -4.27 -66.07
N LEU A 13 -24.64 -4.50 -67.19
CA LEU A 13 -24.49 -5.80 -67.82
C LEU A 13 -23.97 -6.79 -66.76
N VAL A 14 -24.78 -7.79 -66.41
CA VAL A 14 -24.32 -8.98 -65.71
C VAL A 14 -23.37 -9.68 -66.68
N ALA A 15 -22.08 -9.41 -66.52
CA ALA A 15 -21.05 -10.24 -67.11
C ALA A 15 -21.19 -11.61 -66.46
N GLU A 16 -21.54 -12.59 -67.28
CA GLU A 16 -21.35 -14.02 -67.05
C GLU A 16 -19.83 -14.26 -66.89
N GLY A 17 -19.31 -13.86 -65.73
CA GLY A 17 -17.98 -14.19 -65.27
C GLY A 17 -18.06 -15.59 -64.71
N ASP A 18 -17.38 -16.50 -65.41
CA ASP A 18 -16.71 -17.68 -64.88
C ASP A 18 -16.91 -17.82 -63.37
N ARG A 19 -17.76 -18.77 -62.96
CA ARG A 19 -17.86 -19.17 -61.55
C ARG A 19 -16.54 -19.84 -61.21
N ASP A 20 -15.56 -19.02 -60.94
CA ASP A 20 -14.33 -19.41 -60.28
C ASP A 20 -14.78 -19.92 -58.92
N ASP A 21 -14.99 -21.24 -58.81
CA ASP A 21 -15.25 -21.99 -57.59
C ASP A 21 -14.01 -21.96 -56.67
N THR A 22 -13.37 -20.79 -56.58
CA THR A 22 -12.40 -20.44 -55.58
C THR A 22 -13.15 -20.38 -54.26
N VAL A 23 -13.24 -21.53 -53.61
CA VAL A 23 -13.62 -21.65 -52.21
C VAL A 23 -12.75 -20.64 -51.47
N ALA A 24 -13.34 -19.49 -51.11
CA ALA A 24 -12.66 -18.48 -50.32
C ALA A 24 -12.06 -19.20 -49.12
N PRO A 25 -10.77 -18.99 -48.80
CA PRO A 25 -10.16 -19.64 -47.66
C PRO A 25 -11.05 -19.39 -46.43
N PRO A 26 -11.28 -20.40 -45.58
CA PRO A 26 -12.19 -20.26 -44.44
C PRO A 26 -11.79 -19.02 -43.66
N ALA A 27 -12.71 -18.04 -43.60
CA ALA A 27 -12.46 -16.79 -42.93
C ALA A 27 -12.03 -17.08 -41.48
N GLN A 28 -10.94 -16.47 -41.03
CA GLN A 28 -10.47 -16.65 -39.66
C GLN A 28 -11.61 -16.23 -38.71
N PRO A 29 -11.98 -17.08 -37.73
CA PRO A 29 -13.03 -16.74 -36.79
C PRO A 29 -12.62 -15.51 -35.97
N SER A 30 -13.55 -14.58 -35.83
CA SER A 30 -13.40 -13.37 -35.02
C SER A 30 -14.08 -13.54 -33.66
N VAL A 31 -13.91 -12.53 -32.79
CA VAL A 31 -14.57 -12.50 -31.47
C VAL A 31 -16.10 -12.52 -31.58
N ASP A 32 -16.66 -12.07 -32.70
CA ASP A 32 -18.10 -11.99 -32.97
C ASP A 32 -18.65 -13.25 -33.69
N HIS A 33 -17.84 -14.31 -33.81
CA HIS A 33 -18.29 -15.56 -34.43
C HIS A 33 -19.31 -16.29 -33.56
N GLY A 34 -20.31 -16.93 -34.17
CA GLY A 34 -21.30 -17.73 -33.45
C GLY A 34 -22.29 -16.92 -32.61
N VAL A 35 -23.17 -17.64 -31.91
CA VAL A 35 -24.25 -17.08 -31.08
C VAL A 35 -23.70 -16.43 -29.81
N ASP A 36 -22.69 -17.03 -29.21
CA ASP A 36 -22.06 -16.56 -27.96
C ASP A 36 -20.52 -16.56 -28.04
N LEU A 37 -19.88 -16.03 -27.01
CA LEU A 37 -18.43 -16.02 -26.89
C LEU A 37 -17.83 -17.44 -26.84
N GLY A 38 -18.51 -18.40 -26.22
CA GLY A 38 -18.02 -19.78 -26.11
C GLY A 38 -17.84 -20.42 -27.48
N GLU A 39 -18.82 -20.23 -28.38
CA GLU A 39 -18.76 -20.68 -29.76
C GLU A 39 -17.64 -19.98 -30.55
N ALA A 40 -17.42 -18.67 -30.32
CA ALA A 40 -16.30 -17.95 -30.92
C ALA A 40 -14.94 -18.54 -30.51
N LEU A 41 -14.76 -18.82 -29.21
CA LEU A 41 -13.53 -19.44 -28.68
C LEU A 41 -13.34 -20.86 -29.24
N ARG A 42 -14.40 -21.66 -29.28
CA ARG A 42 -14.37 -23.03 -29.83
C ARG A 42 -14.03 -23.03 -31.32
N ALA A 43 -14.64 -22.15 -32.11
CA ALA A 43 -14.36 -22.01 -33.53
C ALA A 43 -12.90 -21.61 -33.77
N ALA A 44 -12.38 -20.64 -33.00
CA ALA A 44 -10.98 -20.23 -33.08
C ALA A 44 -10.01 -21.35 -32.67
N ARG A 45 -10.34 -22.11 -31.63
CA ARG A 45 -9.54 -23.27 -31.21
C ARG A 45 -9.46 -24.33 -32.32
N LEU A 46 -10.60 -24.68 -32.91
CA LEU A 46 -10.67 -25.65 -34.01
C LEU A 46 -9.96 -25.16 -35.27
N PHE A 47 -10.07 -23.86 -35.59
CA PHE A 47 -9.34 -23.23 -36.69
C PHE A 47 -7.82 -23.32 -36.52
N HIS A 48 -7.33 -23.20 -35.28
CA HIS A 48 -5.92 -23.39 -34.94
C HIS A 48 -5.50 -24.86 -34.76
N GLY A 49 -6.41 -25.83 -34.94
CA GLY A 49 -6.12 -27.26 -34.80
C GLY A 49 -5.74 -27.68 -33.38
N MET A 50 -6.11 -26.90 -32.37
CA MET A 50 -5.75 -27.15 -30.97
C MET A 50 -6.79 -28.04 -30.28
N THR A 51 -6.34 -29.00 -29.49
CA THR A 51 -7.20 -29.75 -28.59
C THR A 51 -7.50 -28.93 -27.32
N LEU A 52 -8.53 -29.32 -26.56
CA LEU A 52 -8.80 -28.73 -25.25
C LEU A 52 -7.58 -28.87 -24.31
N GLN A 53 -6.86 -29.99 -24.41
CA GLN A 53 -5.67 -30.25 -23.62
C GLN A 53 -4.52 -29.30 -23.99
N ASP A 54 -4.32 -29.01 -25.28
CA ASP A 54 -3.28 -28.07 -25.73
C ASP A 54 -3.52 -26.66 -25.18
N VAL A 55 -4.78 -26.20 -25.20
CA VAL A 55 -5.15 -24.90 -24.62
C VAL A 55 -4.95 -24.90 -23.10
N ALA A 56 -5.34 -25.98 -22.42
CA ALA A 56 -5.14 -26.13 -20.98
C ALA A 56 -3.65 -26.08 -20.60
N ASP A 57 -2.79 -26.78 -21.34
CA ASP A 57 -1.35 -26.82 -21.09
C ASP A 57 -0.68 -25.48 -21.37
N ALA A 58 -1.06 -24.80 -22.46
CA ALA A 58 -0.52 -23.50 -22.83
C ALA A 58 -0.95 -22.37 -21.89
N THR A 59 -2.20 -22.37 -21.43
CA THR A 59 -2.75 -21.31 -20.56
C THR A 59 -2.63 -21.60 -19.07
N ARG A 60 -2.27 -22.83 -18.69
CA ARG A 60 -2.31 -23.34 -17.30
C ARG A 60 -3.71 -23.29 -16.67
N ILE A 61 -4.74 -23.34 -17.50
CA ILE A 61 -6.15 -23.44 -17.07
C ILE A 61 -6.54 -24.92 -17.10
N ARG A 62 -7.31 -25.39 -16.12
CA ARG A 62 -7.81 -26.77 -16.12
C ARG A 62 -8.65 -27.02 -17.38
N GLN A 63 -8.46 -28.17 -18.03
CA GLN A 63 -9.22 -28.56 -19.23
C GLN A 63 -10.73 -28.41 -19.04
N ALA A 64 -11.27 -28.86 -17.90
CA ALA A 64 -12.69 -28.74 -17.57
C ALA A 64 -13.19 -27.28 -17.57
N TYR A 65 -12.35 -26.30 -17.21
CA TYR A 65 -12.73 -24.89 -17.25
C TYR A 65 -12.63 -24.30 -18.66
N VAL A 66 -11.71 -24.77 -19.50
CA VAL A 66 -11.66 -24.39 -20.92
C VAL A 66 -12.91 -24.90 -21.63
N GLU A 67 -13.32 -26.13 -21.35
CA GLU A 67 -14.56 -26.71 -21.88
C GLU A 67 -15.79 -25.95 -21.37
N ALA A 68 -15.89 -25.67 -20.06
CA ALA A 68 -16.98 -24.88 -19.51
C ALA A 68 -17.05 -23.45 -20.08
N LEU A 69 -15.90 -22.84 -20.44
CA LEU A 69 -15.86 -21.56 -21.16
C LEU A 69 -16.42 -21.68 -22.58
N GLU A 70 -16.06 -22.73 -23.32
CA GLU A 70 -16.54 -22.96 -24.69
C GLU A 70 -18.03 -23.30 -24.74
N ASP A 71 -18.56 -23.97 -23.71
CA ASP A 71 -19.98 -24.32 -23.61
C ASP A 71 -20.82 -23.25 -22.87
N MET A 72 -20.23 -22.10 -22.50
CA MET A 72 -20.86 -21.05 -21.70
C MET A 72 -21.52 -21.55 -20.39
N ARG A 73 -20.96 -22.60 -19.77
CA ARG A 73 -21.39 -23.18 -18.49
C ARG A 73 -20.80 -22.42 -17.31
N LEU A 74 -21.30 -21.21 -17.08
CA LEU A 74 -20.72 -20.27 -16.11
C LEU A 74 -20.75 -20.76 -14.65
N ASP A 75 -21.71 -21.63 -14.31
CA ASP A 75 -21.87 -22.19 -12.96
C ASP A 75 -20.74 -23.17 -12.56
N GLU A 76 -20.04 -23.74 -13.55
CA GLU A 76 -18.90 -24.65 -13.32
C GLU A 76 -17.57 -23.90 -13.22
N LEU A 77 -17.57 -22.60 -13.53
CA LEU A 77 -16.38 -21.77 -13.51
C LEU A 77 -16.12 -21.21 -12.09
N PRO A 78 -14.85 -20.89 -11.77
CA PRO A 78 -14.53 -20.14 -10.55
C PRO A 78 -15.15 -18.74 -10.52
N SER A 79 -14.79 -17.93 -9.52
CA SER A 79 -15.36 -16.58 -9.41
C SER A 79 -15.12 -15.73 -10.67
N ARG A 80 -16.07 -14.85 -10.99
CA ARG A 80 -16.08 -14.01 -12.20
C ARG A 80 -14.75 -13.32 -12.53
N PRO A 81 -13.96 -12.79 -11.57
CA PRO A 81 -12.64 -12.24 -11.85
C PRO A 81 -11.65 -13.27 -12.45
N PHE A 82 -11.69 -14.52 -11.99
CA PHE A 82 -10.89 -15.60 -12.59
C PHE A 82 -11.39 -15.95 -13.98
N THR A 83 -12.71 -16.04 -14.17
CA THR A 83 -13.31 -16.29 -15.49
C THR A 83 -12.88 -15.23 -16.52
N ILE A 84 -12.89 -13.95 -16.14
CA ILE A 84 -12.38 -12.86 -16.99
C ILE A 84 -10.90 -13.07 -17.33
N GLY A 85 -10.08 -13.47 -16.34
CA GLY A 85 -8.67 -13.80 -16.58
C GLY A 85 -8.48 -14.97 -17.55
N TYR A 86 -9.32 -16.00 -17.43
CA TYR A 86 -9.30 -17.17 -18.32
C TYR A 86 -9.67 -16.80 -19.76
N ILE A 87 -10.71 -15.98 -19.94
CA ILE A 87 -11.12 -15.49 -21.26
C ILE A 87 -9.98 -14.71 -21.91
N LYS A 88 -9.31 -13.81 -21.17
CA LYS A 88 -8.16 -13.07 -21.72
C LYS A 88 -7.02 -13.99 -22.14
N ALA A 89 -6.70 -15.00 -21.33
CA ALA A 89 -5.62 -15.94 -21.62
C ALA A 89 -5.93 -16.82 -22.85
N VAL A 90 -7.15 -17.36 -22.94
CA VAL A 90 -7.59 -18.20 -24.06
C VAL A 90 -7.73 -17.38 -25.34
N ALA A 91 -8.36 -16.21 -25.29
CA ALA A 91 -8.47 -15.31 -26.45
C ALA A 91 -7.09 -14.90 -26.99
N GLY A 92 -6.16 -14.55 -26.09
CA GLY A 92 -4.78 -14.21 -26.45
C GLY A 92 -4.04 -15.38 -27.11
N LEU A 93 -4.22 -16.61 -26.61
CA LEU A 93 -3.63 -17.81 -27.23
C LEU A 93 -4.20 -18.06 -28.64
N LEU A 94 -5.50 -17.86 -28.81
CA LEU A 94 -6.23 -18.07 -30.07
C LEU A 94 -6.18 -16.87 -31.02
N ARG A 95 -5.33 -15.87 -30.74
CA ARG A 95 -5.16 -14.64 -31.55
C ARG A 95 -6.46 -13.85 -31.77
N LEU A 96 -7.38 -13.96 -30.85
CA LEU A 96 -8.55 -13.10 -30.74
C LEU A 96 -8.21 -11.87 -29.90
N ASP A 97 -8.95 -10.77 -30.07
CA ASP A 97 -8.78 -9.59 -29.22
C ASP A 97 -9.29 -9.89 -27.80
N PRO A 98 -8.40 -9.91 -26.77
CA PRO A 98 -8.79 -10.26 -25.41
C PRO A 98 -9.72 -9.23 -24.78
N GLU A 99 -9.62 -7.95 -25.13
CA GLU A 99 -10.51 -6.94 -24.54
C GLU A 99 -11.91 -7.00 -25.17
N ALA A 100 -12.00 -7.20 -26.49
CA ALA A 100 -13.29 -7.45 -27.14
C ALA A 100 -13.96 -8.74 -26.62
N ALA A 101 -13.19 -9.81 -26.43
CA ALA A 101 -13.72 -11.06 -25.88
C ALA A 101 -14.31 -10.87 -24.47
N VAL A 102 -13.62 -10.13 -23.60
CA VAL A 102 -14.12 -9.80 -22.27
C VAL A 102 -15.31 -8.86 -22.32
N ALA A 103 -15.34 -7.91 -23.26
CA ALA A 103 -16.49 -7.02 -23.45
C ALA A 103 -17.73 -7.83 -23.86
N ARG A 104 -17.59 -8.73 -24.84
CA ARG A 104 -18.64 -9.66 -25.28
C ARG A 104 -19.14 -10.53 -24.13
N PHE A 105 -18.21 -11.14 -23.37
CA PHE A 105 -18.55 -11.90 -22.17
C PHE A 105 -19.42 -11.13 -21.18
N LYS A 106 -19.07 -9.87 -20.88
CA LYS A 106 -19.81 -9.05 -19.92
C LYS A 106 -21.22 -8.70 -20.38
N LEU A 107 -21.45 -8.65 -21.69
CA LEU A 107 -22.77 -8.41 -22.28
C LEU A 107 -23.64 -9.67 -22.22
N GLU A 108 -23.04 -10.84 -22.45
CA GLU A 108 -23.74 -12.13 -22.50
C GLU A 108 -23.97 -12.75 -21.12
N ALA A 109 -22.98 -12.63 -20.22
CA ALA A 109 -23.07 -13.14 -18.86
C ALA A 109 -23.90 -12.18 -17.99
N HIS A 110 -25.21 -12.38 -17.96
CA HIS A 110 -26.12 -11.73 -17.01
C HIS A 110 -25.56 -11.82 -15.57
N ASP A 111 -25.63 -10.72 -14.84
CA ASP A 111 -25.18 -10.66 -13.44
C ASP A 111 -26.18 -11.39 -12.55
N ASP A 112 -26.08 -12.72 -12.47
CA ASP A 112 -26.59 -13.50 -11.34
C ASP A 112 -25.62 -13.38 -10.16
N ALA A 113 -25.07 -12.19 -9.96
CA ALA A 113 -24.25 -11.86 -8.82
C ALA A 113 -25.15 -11.91 -7.59
N GLU A 114 -25.08 -13.04 -6.88
CA GLU A 114 -25.50 -13.16 -5.48
C GLU A 114 -25.11 -11.84 -4.79
N PRO A 115 -26.06 -11.15 -4.13
CA PRO A 115 -25.87 -9.78 -3.65
C PRO A 115 -24.54 -9.69 -2.90
N LEU A 116 -23.69 -8.76 -3.35
CA LEU A 116 -22.35 -8.48 -2.86
C LEU A 116 -22.22 -8.87 -1.39
N ARG A 117 -21.63 -10.05 -1.11
CA ARG A 117 -21.33 -10.42 0.28
C ARG A 117 -20.37 -9.38 0.81
N ALA A 118 -20.83 -8.63 1.81
CA ALA A 118 -20.00 -7.72 2.55
C ALA A 118 -18.68 -8.43 2.91
N PRO A 119 -17.52 -7.75 2.81
CA PRO A 119 -16.24 -8.36 3.11
C PRO A 119 -16.36 -9.04 4.48
N ILE A 120 -16.11 -10.34 4.50
CA ILE A 120 -16.19 -11.16 5.70
C ILE A 120 -15.11 -10.63 6.64
N GLY A 121 -15.49 -9.67 7.48
CA GLY A 121 -14.63 -9.18 8.54
C GLY A 121 -14.27 -10.40 9.36
N VAL A 122 -12.96 -10.68 9.47
CA VAL A 122 -12.43 -11.73 10.33
C VAL A 122 -13.16 -11.68 11.67
N HIS A 123 -14.00 -12.67 11.94
CA HIS A 123 -14.71 -12.74 13.21
C HIS A 123 -13.65 -12.78 14.30
N ARG A 124 -13.55 -11.69 15.08
CA ARG A 124 -12.60 -11.59 16.18
C ARG A 124 -13.11 -12.50 17.29
N GLN A 125 -12.75 -13.78 17.22
CA GLN A 125 -13.00 -14.73 18.29
C GLN A 125 -12.20 -14.25 19.50
N ARG A 126 -12.89 -13.64 20.47
CA ARG A 126 -12.28 -13.22 21.74
C ARG A 126 -11.88 -14.48 22.49
N ASP A 127 -10.58 -14.70 22.64
CA ASP A 127 -10.08 -15.84 23.40
C ASP A 127 -10.53 -15.75 24.86
N PRO A 128 -11.24 -16.78 25.40
CA PRO A 128 -11.74 -16.77 26.78
C PRO A 128 -10.60 -16.71 27.82
N ARG A 129 -9.37 -17.06 27.41
CA ARG A 129 -8.16 -16.95 28.21
C ARG A 129 -7.81 -15.52 28.56
N LEU A 130 -8.13 -14.55 27.69
CA LEU A 130 -7.87 -13.14 27.94
C LEU A 130 -8.77 -12.59 29.07
N GLY A 131 -10.01 -13.07 29.16
CA GLY A 131 -10.92 -12.77 30.27
C GLY A 131 -10.41 -13.32 31.60
N LEU A 132 -9.89 -14.56 31.59
CA LEU A 132 -9.28 -15.18 32.78
C LEU A 132 -8.04 -14.42 33.25
N LEU A 133 -7.18 -13.98 32.32
CA LEU A 133 -5.98 -13.21 32.64
C LEU A 133 -6.32 -11.84 33.24
N LEU A 134 -7.33 -11.14 32.70
CA LEU A 134 -7.80 -9.88 33.25
C LEU A 134 -8.40 -10.05 34.65
N ALA A 135 -9.23 -11.09 34.85
CA ALA A 135 -9.80 -11.40 36.16
C ALA A 135 -8.71 -11.75 37.19
N GLY A 136 -7.73 -12.57 36.80
CA GLY A 136 -6.58 -12.91 37.65
C GLY A 136 -5.73 -11.68 38.00
N GLY A 137 -5.45 -10.80 37.04
CA GLY A 137 -4.72 -9.55 37.27
C GLY A 137 -5.45 -8.62 38.25
N LEU A 138 -6.78 -8.54 38.15
CA LEU A 138 -7.61 -7.71 39.04
C LEU A 138 -7.61 -8.27 40.48
N LEU A 139 -7.61 -9.59 40.63
CA LEU A 139 -7.57 -10.27 41.92
C LEU A 139 -6.20 -10.08 42.61
N VAL A 140 -5.11 -10.25 41.86
CA VAL A 140 -3.75 -10.00 42.37
C VAL A 140 -3.57 -8.52 42.73
N GLY A 141 -4.03 -7.60 41.89
CA GLY A 141 -4.00 -6.16 42.18
C GLY A 141 -4.78 -5.83 43.46
N GLY A 142 -5.99 -6.38 43.62
CA GLY A 142 -6.79 -6.22 44.84
C GLY A 142 -6.08 -6.75 46.08
N ALA A 143 -5.42 -7.91 46.00
CA ALA A 143 -4.66 -8.47 47.11
C ALA A 143 -3.46 -7.60 47.51
N ILE A 144 -2.74 -7.03 46.54
CA ILE A 144 -1.61 -6.10 46.79
C ILE A 144 -2.10 -4.80 47.45
N VAL A 145 -3.23 -4.26 47.01
CA VAL A 145 -3.83 -3.06 47.61
C VAL A 145 -4.28 -3.36 49.04
N LEU A 146 -4.96 -4.48 49.26
CA LEU A 146 -5.42 -4.89 50.59
C LEU A 146 -4.25 -5.13 51.55
N TRP A 147 -3.18 -5.79 51.07
CA TRP A 147 -1.95 -5.99 51.83
C TRP A 147 -1.28 -4.66 52.20
N ASN A 148 -1.18 -3.72 51.25
CA ASN A 148 -0.64 -2.39 51.52
C ASN A 148 -1.46 -1.61 52.55
N VAL A 149 -2.79 -1.68 52.48
CA VAL A 149 -3.67 -1.03 53.46
C VAL A 149 -3.51 -1.66 54.85
N ALA A 150 -3.42 -2.99 54.93
CA ALA A 150 -3.20 -3.70 56.18
C ALA A 150 -1.83 -3.38 56.79
N GLN A 151 -0.76 -3.36 56.00
CA GLN A 151 0.57 -2.95 56.47
C GLN A 151 0.55 -1.51 56.96
N ARG A 152 -0.10 -0.60 56.23
CA ARG A 152 -0.17 0.81 56.61
C ARG A 152 -0.94 1.02 57.91
N ALA A 153 -2.00 0.26 58.16
CA ALA A 153 -2.72 0.27 59.42
C ALA A 153 -1.87 -0.26 60.60
N MET A 154 -1.02 -1.26 60.36
CA MET A 154 -0.14 -1.85 61.37
C MET A 154 1.11 -0.99 61.68
N THR A 155 1.58 -0.16 60.74
CA THR A 155 2.73 0.72 60.96
C THR A 155 2.41 2.03 61.70
N HIS A 156 1.14 2.29 62.04
CA HIS A 156 0.76 3.47 62.82
C HIS A 156 1.14 3.39 64.32
N ASP A 157 1.55 2.21 64.82
CA ASP A 157 2.00 1.99 66.21
C ASP A 157 3.53 1.90 66.39
N ALA A 158 4.33 2.17 65.36
CA ALA A 158 5.79 2.09 65.44
C ALA A 158 6.46 3.47 65.33
N GLU A 159 6.93 4.01 66.45
CA GLU A 159 7.78 5.21 66.49
C GLU A 159 9.08 5.00 65.68
N PRO A 160 9.47 5.93 64.79
CA PRO A 160 10.74 5.84 64.10
C PRO A 160 11.87 6.44 64.93
N LYS A 161 12.87 5.61 65.30
CA LYS A 161 14.19 6.09 65.72
C LYS A 161 15.02 6.47 64.49
N ALA A 162 15.44 7.73 64.43
CA ALA A 162 16.40 8.26 63.47
C ALA A 162 17.85 7.97 63.91
N GLN A 163 18.68 7.43 63.02
CA GLN A 163 20.16 7.54 63.05
C GLN A 163 20.67 7.56 61.59
N VAL A 164 20.90 8.72 60.98
CA VAL A 164 22.16 9.49 60.80
C VAL A 164 23.42 8.74 60.35
N ALA A 165 23.96 9.24 59.21
CA ALA A 165 25.37 9.36 58.80
C ALA A 165 26.15 8.06 58.46
N SER A 166 27.18 8.02 57.63
CA SER A 166 27.79 8.87 56.58
C SER A 166 28.98 8.03 56.01
N GLN A 167 29.71 8.56 55.03
CA GLN A 167 31.04 8.15 54.57
C GLN A 167 31.10 6.93 53.62
N ALA A 168 31.93 6.89 52.58
CA ALA A 168 32.89 7.83 51.98
C ALA A 168 33.32 7.24 50.62
N ALA A 169 33.74 8.09 49.68
CA ALA A 169 34.53 7.70 48.51
C ALA A 169 35.94 7.23 48.96
N PRO A 170 36.69 6.46 48.12
CA PRO A 170 37.61 7.15 47.19
C PRO A 170 38.00 6.39 45.89
N ALA A 171 38.72 7.14 45.04
CA ALA A 171 39.85 6.75 44.19
C ALA A 171 39.63 6.38 42.71
N ALA A 172 40.22 7.22 41.85
CA ALA A 172 40.83 6.89 40.55
C ALA A 172 42.38 6.84 40.75
N PRO A 173 43.27 6.65 39.73
CA PRO A 173 43.17 6.13 38.37
C PRO A 173 44.28 5.10 37.97
N ALA A 174 44.16 4.56 36.75
CA ALA A 174 45.16 4.11 35.75
C ALA A 174 46.55 3.53 36.16
N THR A 175 46.91 2.36 35.59
CA THR A 175 47.85 2.18 34.43
C THR A 175 48.60 0.85 34.49
N SER A 176 48.70 0.15 33.35
CA SER A 176 49.90 -0.59 32.91
C SER A 176 49.69 -1.21 31.52
N VAL A 177 50.63 -0.91 30.62
CA VAL A 177 50.99 -1.73 29.44
C VAL A 177 52.40 -2.23 29.75
N PRO A 178 52.78 -3.46 29.34
CA PRO A 178 53.93 -3.50 28.41
C PRO A 178 53.92 -4.66 27.41
N ALA A 179 54.68 -4.44 26.32
CA ALA A 179 55.55 -5.39 25.61
C ALA A 179 54.85 -6.47 24.75
N GLN A 180 55.33 -6.93 23.59
CA GLN A 180 56.59 -6.85 22.82
C GLN A 180 56.23 -7.55 21.47
N ALA A 181 56.68 -7.20 20.27
CA ALA A 181 58.01 -7.31 19.65
C ALA A 181 57.81 -7.99 18.27
N GLY A 182 58.71 -7.73 17.32
CA GLY A 182 58.96 -8.65 16.20
C GLY A 182 58.66 -8.06 14.82
N GLY A 183 59.71 -7.62 14.14
CA GLY A 183 59.64 -7.09 12.78
C GLY A 183 59.66 -8.16 11.69
N ALA A 184 59.37 -7.72 10.47
CA ALA A 184 60.05 -8.12 9.23
C ALA A 184 59.42 -7.34 8.06
N VAL A 185 60.24 -6.61 7.32
CA VAL A 185 59.86 -6.11 5.99
C VAL A 185 60.12 -7.27 5.02
N SER A 186 59.07 -7.74 4.35
CA SER A 186 59.14 -8.65 3.21
C SER A 186 58.53 -7.98 2.00
N LEU A 187 59.32 -7.93 0.92
CA LEU A 187 58.93 -7.40 -0.39
C LEU A 187 58.35 -8.53 -1.26
N GLY A 188 57.09 -8.37 -1.66
CA GLY A 188 56.63 -8.64 -3.03
C GLY A 188 55.81 -9.91 -3.30
N ALA A 189 54.60 -9.71 -3.84
CA ALA A 189 53.98 -10.54 -4.88
C ALA A 189 53.00 -9.66 -5.70
N PRO A 190 52.77 -9.95 -7.00
CA PRO A 190 52.17 -9.03 -7.96
C PRO A 190 50.67 -8.77 -7.70
N LEU A 191 50.20 -7.57 -8.06
CA LEU A 191 48.77 -7.21 -7.94
C LEU A 191 47.89 -8.12 -8.84
N PRO A 192 46.76 -8.62 -8.32
CA PRO A 192 45.76 -9.31 -9.14
C PRO A 192 45.12 -8.34 -10.13
N ALA A 193 44.69 -8.88 -11.28
CA ALA A 193 44.00 -8.13 -12.32
C ALA A 193 42.72 -7.46 -11.79
N PRO A 194 42.32 -6.29 -12.33
CA PRO A 194 41.09 -5.62 -11.92
C PRO A 194 39.88 -6.52 -12.14
N ALA A 195 39.07 -6.71 -11.09
CA ALA A 195 37.83 -7.44 -11.16
C ALA A 195 36.76 -6.61 -11.87
N GLU A 196 36.80 -6.55 -13.20
CA GLU A 196 35.59 -6.33 -13.99
C GLU A 196 34.84 -7.65 -14.13
N SER A 197 34.23 -8.08 -13.03
CA SER A 197 33.17 -9.08 -13.04
C SER A 197 32.09 -8.60 -12.10
N THR A 198 31.12 -7.89 -12.66
CA THR A 198 29.83 -7.63 -12.02
C THR A 198 29.02 -8.93 -11.99
N THR A 199 29.50 -9.90 -11.22
CA THR A 199 28.64 -10.95 -10.71
C THR A 199 27.99 -10.36 -9.46
N PRO A 200 26.69 -10.04 -9.47
CA PRO A 200 26.04 -9.57 -8.27
C PRO A 200 26.22 -10.61 -7.17
N ALA A 201 26.56 -10.15 -5.96
CA ALA A 201 26.70 -11.03 -4.82
C ALA A 201 25.40 -11.88 -4.71
N PRO A 202 25.51 -13.22 -4.59
CA PRO A 202 24.35 -14.07 -4.38
C PRO A 202 23.53 -13.51 -3.23
N TYR A 203 22.22 -13.38 -3.43
CA TYR A 203 21.33 -12.87 -2.40
C TYR A 203 21.30 -13.87 -1.23
N VAL A 204 21.98 -13.51 -0.14
CA VAL A 204 21.97 -14.27 1.11
C VAL A 204 20.74 -13.85 1.90
N THR A 205 19.79 -14.77 2.06
CA THR A 205 18.63 -14.58 2.95
C THR A 205 19.10 -14.54 4.42
N PRO A 206 18.97 -13.41 5.13
CA PRO A 206 19.46 -13.30 6.51
C PRO A 206 18.85 -14.37 7.41
N GLY A 207 19.71 -15.17 8.04
CA GLY A 207 19.34 -16.23 8.99
C GLY A 207 19.30 -17.65 8.42
N LEU A 208 19.48 -17.84 7.11
CA LEU A 208 19.49 -19.18 6.51
C LEU A 208 20.79 -19.94 6.84
N GLU A 209 21.97 -19.30 6.81
CA GLU A 209 23.23 -19.93 7.23
C GLU A 209 23.24 -20.30 8.71
N ALA A 210 22.64 -19.48 9.58
CA ALA A 210 22.55 -19.78 11.01
C ALA A 210 21.59 -20.96 11.29
N ALA A 211 20.49 -21.05 10.53
CA ALA A 211 19.56 -22.17 10.60
C ALA A 211 20.18 -23.47 10.02
N ALA A 212 20.97 -23.37 8.95
CA ALA A 212 21.67 -24.49 8.33
C ALA A 212 22.84 -25.00 9.20
N ALA A 213 23.59 -24.10 9.86
CA ALA A 213 24.70 -24.45 10.74
C ALA A 213 24.25 -25.10 12.06
N ALA A 214 23.02 -24.86 12.50
CA ALA A 214 22.48 -25.33 13.78
C ALA A 214 21.70 -26.66 13.71
N GLY A 215 21.70 -27.34 12.55
CA GLY A 215 21.26 -28.74 12.44
C GLY A 215 19.81 -29.03 12.87
N GLY A 216 18.90 -28.06 12.84
CA GLY A 216 17.47 -28.29 13.07
C GLY A 216 17.05 -28.66 14.51
N SER A 217 17.89 -28.40 15.53
CA SER A 217 17.50 -28.55 16.94
C SER A 217 16.67 -27.35 17.45
N ALA A 218 15.91 -27.52 18.54
CA ALA A 218 15.12 -26.49 19.22
C ALA A 218 15.93 -25.22 19.56
N ASP A 219 17.25 -25.33 19.70
CA ASP A 219 18.17 -24.21 19.90
C ASP A 219 18.26 -23.29 18.67
N ALA A 220 18.00 -23.81 17.46
CA ALA A 220 17.97 -23.02 16.22
C ALA A 220 16.79 -22.03 16.21
N VAL A 221 15.66 -22.38 16.84
CA VAL A 221 14.49 -21.50 16.96
C VAL A 221 14.78 -20.38 17.97
N ALA A 222 15.46 -20.68 19.07
CA ALA A 222 15.87 -19.69 20.06
C ALA A 222 16.93 -18.73 19.51
N ALA A 223 17.92 -19.24 18.76
CA ALA A 223 18.93 -18.44 18.09
C ALA A 223 18.32 -17.56 16.98
N ALA A 224 17.39 -18.09 16.17
CA ALA A 224 16.67 -17.32 15.16
C ALA A 224 15.77 -16.24 15.78
N ALA A 225 15.12 -16.52 16.92
CA ALA A 225 14.32 -15.54 17.64
C ALA A 225 15.18 -14.42 18.27
N LYS A 226 16.36 -14.76 18.78
CA LYS A 226 17.33 -13.78 19.30
C LYS A 226 17.89 -12.90 18.18
N ALA A 227 18.28 -13.50 17.05
CA ALA A 227 18.76 -12.77 15.87
C ALA A 227 17.68 -11.87 15.26
N ARG A 228 16.40 -12.31 15.25
CA ARG A 228 15.27 -11.44 14.87
C ARG A 228 15.10 -10.28 15.85
N LYS A 229 15.15 -10.51 17.16
CA LYS A 229 15.07 -9.43 18.17
C LYS A 229 16.23 -8.44 18.06
N GLU A 230 17.44 -8.88 17.75
CA GLU A 230 18.60 -8.02 17.53
C GLU A 230 18.51 -7.24 16.22
N ALA A 231 17.96 -7.84 15.15
CA ALA A 231 17.66 -7.15 13.90
C ALA A 231 16.50 -6.16 14.03
N GLU A 232 15.48 -6.47 14.83
CA GLU A 232 14.34 -5.58 15.13
C GLU A 232 14.77 -4.43 16.07
N ALA A 233 15.72 -4.67 16.96
CA ALA A 233 16.37 -3.63 17.78
C ALA A 233 17.33 -2.73 16.97
N GLN A 234 17.91 -3.24 15.88
CA GLN A 234 18.67 -2.44 14.91
C GLN A 234 17.75 -1.72 13.90
N ALA A 235 16.48 -2.13 13.77
CA ALA A 235 15.51 -1.59 12.80
C ALA A 235 14.52 -0.56 13.37
N ALA A 236 14.70 -0.02 14.57
CA ALA A 236 13.95 1.16 15.03
C ALA A 236 14.75 2.05 16.00
N PRO A 237 14.70 3.39 15.89
CA PRO A 237 14.39 4.24 14.74
C PRO A 237 15.65 4.98 14.27
N GLU A 238 15.86 5.10 12.96
CA GLU A 238 16.58 6.26 12.45
C GLU A 238 15.79 7.51 12.85
N ALA A 239 16.31 8.10 13.91
CA ALA A 239 16.13 9.40 14.49
C ALA A 239 14.94 10.25 14.00
N ILE A 240 14.29 10.78 15.03
CA ILE A 240 13.48 11.99 15.16
C ILE A 240 14.28 13.25 14.72
N ALA A 241 15.28 13.13 13.82
CA ALA A 241 16.36 14.09 13.65
C ALA A 241 15.96 15.46 13.08
N ASN A 242 14.69 15.71 12.72
CA ASN A 242 14.31 16.95 12.05
C ASN A 242 12.92 17.49 12.46
N LEU A 243 12.38 17.16 13.64
CA LEU A 243 11.18 17.89 14.10
C LEU A 243 11.50 19.38 14.17
N GLY A 244 10.64 20.21 13.57
CA GLY A 244 10.87 21.65 13.42
C GLY A 244 11.51 22.09 12.10
N ALA A 245 11.95 21.17 11.23
CA ALA A 245 12.53 21.54 9.95
C ALA A 245 11.48 22.19 9.01
N PRO A 246 11.84 23.24 8.26
CA PRO A 246 10.92 23.85 7.31
C PRO A 246 10.65 22.90 6.12
N PHE A 247 9.43 22.95 5.60
CA PHE A 247 9.02 22.22 4.42
C PHE A 247 9.87 22.63 3.22
N LYS A 248 10.49 21.64 2.58
CA LYS A 248 11.23 21.80 1.34
C LYS A 248 10.64 20.85 0.31
N GLY A 249 9.95 21.40 -0.69
CA GLY A 249 9.43 20.62 -1.82
C GLY A 249 10.59 20.01 -2.60
N LYS A 250 10.70 18.68 -2.58
CA LYS A 250 11.74 17.93 -3.30
C LYS A 250 11.19 17.29 -4.58
N GLY A 251 9.89 17.03 -4.62
CA GLY A 251 9.18 16.48 -5.77
C GLY A 251 7.96 17.33 -6.12
N ALA A 252 7.02 16.72 -6.85
CA ALA A 252 5.81 17.40 -7.27
C ALA A 252 4.85 17.59 -6.09
N ILE A 253 4.15 18.73 -6.06
CA ILE A 253 3.20 19.07 -5.00
C ILE A 253 1.78 19.02 -5.56
N TYR A 254 0.99 18.09 -5.05
CA TYR A 254 -0.39 17.82 -5.46
C TYR A 254 -1.39 18.35 -4.45
N GLY A 255 -2.67 18.30 -4.80
CA GLY A 255 -3.76 18.72 -3.92
C GLY A 255 -4.07 20.21 -4.05
N ALA A 256 -4.45 20.83 -2.93
CA ALA A 256 -4.99 22.19 -2.93
C ALA A 256 -3.96 23.26 -3.34
N ALA A 257 -4.46 24.33 -3.95
CA ALA A 257 -3.70 25.57 -4.13
C ALA A 257 -3.29 26.13 -2.74
N PRO A 258 -2.19 26.90 -2.65
CA PRO A 258 -1.75 27.46 -1.37
C PRO A 258 -2.82 28.24 -0.61
N ALA A 259 -3.72 28.95 -1.32
CA ALA A 259 -4.83 29.70 -0.73
C ALA A 259 -5.92 28.81 -0.09
N ASP A 260 -6.16 27.62 -0.67
CA ASP A 260 -7.22 26.69 -0.25
C ASP A 260 -6.71 25.57 0.67
N SER A 261 -5.43 25.66 1.06
CA SER A 261 -4.78 24.69 1.93
C SER A 261 -5.24 24.84 3.38
N ALA A 262 -5.45 23.71 4.06
CA ALA A 262 -5.67 23.63 5.50
C ALA A 262 -4.40 23.89 6.33
N GLY A 263 -3.30 24.29 5.67
CA GLY A 263 -2.01 24.55 6.33
C GLY A 263 -1.19 23.29 6.60
N VAL A 264 -1.65 22.11 6.15
CA VAL A 264 -0.94 20.84 6.34
C VAL A 264 -0.51 20.25 5.01
N ILE A 265 0.74 19.77 4.98
CA ILE A 265 1.37 19.15 3.83
C ILE A 265 1.89 17.78 4.25
N LEU A 266 1.55 16.76 3.46
CA LEU A 266 2.08 15.41 3.60
C LEU A 266 3.19 15.23 2.58
N GLN A 267 4.40 14.87 2.98
CA GLN A 267 5.51 14.61 2.06
C GLN A 267 5.98 13.16 2.16
N ALA A 268 6.07 12.49 1.03
CA ALA A 268 6.56 11.11 0.95
C ALA A 268 8.09 11.07 1.12
N ARG A 269 8.57 10.32 2.11
CA ARG A 269 10.00 9.98 2.28
C ARG A 269 10.41 8.76 1.48
N LYS A 270 9.48 7.84 1.28
CA LYS A 270 9.61 6.66 0.42
C LYS A 270 8.39 6.56 -0.47
N SER A 271 8.54 5.85 -1.58
CA SER A 271 7.47 5.56 -2.52
C SER A 271 6.28 4.91 -1.80
N THR A 272 5.10 5.53 -1.83
CA THR A 272 3.90 5.04 -1.11
C THR A 272 2.62 5.52 -1.78
N SER A 273 1.53 4.76 -1.62
CA SER A 273 0.22 5.19 -2.10
C SER A 273 -0.45 6.14 -1.10
N LEU A 274 -1.10 7.19 -1.61
CA LEU A 274 -1.94 8.10 -0.83
C LEU A 274 -3.32 8.16 -1.47
N THR A 275 -4.34 7.75 -0.71
CA THR A 275 -5.75 7.91 -1.06
C THR A 275 -6.42 8.84 -0.06
N VAL A 276 -7.05 9.91 -0.51
CA VAL A 276 -7.83 10.83 0.32
C VAL A 276 -9.31 10.62 0.00
N ARG A 277 -10.07 10.23 1.02
CA ARG A 277 -11.52 10.02 0.94
C ARG A 277 -12.27 11.04 1.78
N GLY A 278 -13.43 11.46 1.32
CA GLY A 278 -14.36 12.26 2.11
C GLY A 278 -15.21 11.42 3.05
N ALA A 279 -15.93 12.08 3.95
CA ALA A 279 -16.88 11.44 4.86
C ALA A 279 -18.07 10.78 4.14
N ASP A 280 -18.33 11.22 2.91
CA ASP A 280 -19.31 10.68 1.96
C ASP A 280 -18.83 9.39 1.27
N GLY A 281 -17.58 8.97 1.48
CA GLY A 281 -16.99 7.81 0.82
C GLY A 281 -16.39 8.11 -0.56
N ASN A 282 -16.55 9.33 -1.08
CA ASN A 282 -15.98 9.74 -2.36
C ASN A 282 -14.47 9.88 -2.27
N VAL A 283 -13.76 9.48 -3.33
CA VAL A 283 -12.30 9.61 -3.43
C VAL A 283 -11.96 10.97 -4.03
N TYR A 284 -11.32 11.83 -3.24
CA TYR A 284 -10.88 13.18 -3.65
C TYR A 284 -9.50 13.14 -4.31
N PHE A 285 -8.67 12.20 -3.90
CA PHE A 285 -7.34 12.03 -4.45
C PHE A 285 -6.92 10.57 -4.31
N THR A 286 -6.37 9.98 -5.36
CA THR A 286 -5.70 8.69 -5.27
C THR A 286 -4.48 8.73 -6.17
N ARG A 287 -3.30 8.50 -5.60
CA ARG A 287 -2.08 8.48 -6.39
C ARG A 287 -0.96 7.75 -5.67
N TRP A 288 -0.07 7.19 -6.47
CA TRP A 288 1.24 6.80 -6.01
C TRP A 288 2.13 8.06 -5.86
N LEU A 289 2.74 8.25 -4.70
CA LEU A 289 3.67 9.35 -4.43
C LEU A 289 5.10 8.81 -4.47
N SER A 290 5.96 9.44 -5.27
CA SER A 290 7.39 9.15 -5.29
C SER A 290 8.09 9.83 -4.11
N THR A 291 9.31 9.39 -3.81
CA THR A 291 10.14 10.04 -2.77
C THR A 291 10.30 11.54 -3.05
N GLY A 292 9.90 12.37 -2.08
CA GLY A 292 9.95 13.83 -2.15
C GLY A 292 8.65 14.49 -2.63
N ASP A 293 7.73 13.75 -3.24
CA ASP A 293 6.41 14.25 -3.62
C ASP A 293 5.62 14.66 -2.39
N ALA A 294 4.81 15.69 -2.53
CA ALA A 294 4.00 16.21 -1.45
C ALA A 294 2.53 16.39 -1.84
N PHE A 295 1.63 16.30 -0.87
CA PHE A 295 0.21 16.55 -1.03
C PHE A 295 -0.23 17.62 -0.04
N ARG A 296 -0.79 18.72 -0.56
CA ARG A 296 -1.41 19.79 0.23
C ARG A 296 -2.86 19.45 0.51
N ILE A 297 -3.21 19.43 1.78
CA ILE A 297 -4.54 19.07 2.23
C ILE A 297 -5.50 20.24 1.99
N PRO A 298 -6.62 20.04 1.26
CA PRO A 298 -7.65 21.06 1.09
C PRO A 298 -8.41 21.32 2.40
N ARG A 299 -9.00 22.52 2.53
CA ARG A 299 -9.84 22.91 3.68
C ARG A 299 -11.18 22.18 3.80
N THR A 300 -11.46 21.21 2.94
CA THR A 300 -12.70 20.42 2.98
C THR A 300 -12.77 19.61 4.28
N PRO A 301 -13.86 19.72 5.05
CA PRO A 301 -14.00 18.98 6.30
C PRO A 301 -14.21 17.47 6.05
N GLY A 302 -13.89 16.65 7.05
CA GLY A 302 -14.21 15.22 7.03
C GLY A 302 -13.32 14.34 6.14
N LEU A 303 -12.19 14.86 5.65
CA LEU A 303 -11.26 14.06 4.84
C LEU A 303 -10.46 13.07 5.69
N VAL A 304 -10.28 11.86 5.15
CA VAL A 304 -9.47 10.78 5.71
C VAL A 304 -8.40 10.41 4.68
N ALA A 305 -7.14 10.42 5.10
CA ALA A 305 -6.04 9.86 4.32
C ALA A 305 -5.87 8.39 4.66
N ASP A 306 -5.76 7.57 3.62
CA ASP A 306 -5.36 6.17 3.66
C ASP A 306 -4.02 6.01 2.94
N VAL A 307 -3.06 5.40 3.63
CA VAL A 307 -1.67 5.28 3.23
C VAL A 307 -1.21 3.86 3.50
N SER A 308 -0.60 3.22 2.50
CA SER A 308 -0.09 1.86 2.63
C SER A 308 0.99 1.74 3.72
N GLU A 309 1.94 2.68 3.73
CA GLU A 309 3.07 2.70 4.65
C GLU A 309 3.12 4.05 5.39
N PRO A 310 2.49 4.18 6.58
CA PRO A 310 2.29 5.48 7.23
C PRO A 310 3.61 6.12 7.68
N THR A 311 4.57 5.32 8.14
CA THR A 311 5.88 5.81 8.59
C THR A 311 6.74 6.40 7.46
N SER A 312 6.33 6.18 6.21
CA SER A 312 6.97 6.74 5.01
C SER A 312 6.51 8.16 4.68
N ILE A 313 5.58 8.75 5.43
CA ILE A 313 5.10 10.13 5.21
C ILE A 313 5.44 11.03 6.39
N ASP A 314 6.08 12.16 6.07
CA ASP A 314 6.30 13.27 6.99
C ASP A 314 5.12 14.27 6.93
N VAL A 315 4.71 14.77 8.09
CA VAL A 315 3.59 15.70 8.26
C VAL A 315 4.12 17.08 8.62
N PHE A 316 3.89 18.04 7.73
CA PHE A 316 4.26 19.44 7.92
C PHE A 316 3.02 20.28 8.22
N THR A 317 3.03 20.98 9.35
CA THR A 317 1.96 21.92 9.73
C THR A 317 2.50 23.34 9.69
N ASN A 318 1.81 24.23 8.98
CA ASN A 318 2.24 25.60 8.71
C ASN A 318 3.68 25.68 8.15
N GLY A 319 4.06 24.68 7.35
CA GLY A 319 5.39 24.58 6.75
C GLY A 319 6.48 24.07 7.69
N VAL A 320 6.14 23.53 8.87
CA VAL A 320 7.11 22.99 9.83
C VAL A 320 6.87 21.51 10.05
N LEU A 321 7.92 20.68 10.06
CA LEU A 321 7.83 19.25 10.30
C LEU A 321 7.36 18.97 11.73
N THR A 322 6.12 18.50 11.85
CA THR A 322 5.49 18.18 13.15
C THR A 322 5.69 16.72 13.56
N GLY A 323 5.83 15.82 12.59
CA GLY A 323 6.01 14.40 12.87
C GLY A 323 5.80 13.54 11.64
N ARG A 324 5.53 12.26 11.87
CA ARG A 324 5.23 11.27 10.82
C ARG A 324 3.82 10.73 11.01
N LEU A 325 3.24 10.23 9.93
CA LEU A 325 2.00 9.46 10.03
C LEU A 325 2.28 8.17 10.81
N SER A 326 1.41 7.88 11.79
CA SER A 326 1.54 6.71 12.66
C SER A 326 0.53 5.61 12.33
N ALA A 327 -0.55 5.95 11.64
CA ALA A 327 -1.63 5.02 11.30
C ALA A 327 -1.90 5.06 9.78
N PRO A 328 -2.23 3.90 9.17
CA PRO A 328 -2.53 3.83 7.74
C PRO A 328 -3.75 4.68 7.39
N GLN A 329 -4.74 4.76 8.29
CA GLN A 329 -5.91 5.63 8.15
C GLN A 329 -5.86 6.76 9.17
N THR A 330 -5.82 8.00 8.70
CA THR A 330 -5.75 9.18 9.57
C THR A 330 -6.74 10.25 9.11
N GLN A 331 -7.53 10.76 10.05
CA GLN A 331 -8.41 11.92 9.80
C GLN A 331 -7.54 13.17 9.62
N LEU A 332 -7.66 13.82 8.47
CA LEU A 332 -6.83 14.97 8.12
C LEU A 332 -7.12 16.19 9.02
N SER A 333 -8.34 16.30 9.54
CA SER A 333 -8.73 17.33 10.52
C SER A 333 -7.97 17.22 11.85
N LYS A 334 -7.47 16.05 12.22
CA LYS A 334 -6.65 15.86 13.44
C LYS A 334 -5.20 16.28 13.26
N LEU A 335 -4.74 16.34 12.01
CA LEU A 335 -3.41 16.81 11.64
C LEU A 335 -3.43 18.32 11.36
N ALA A 336 -4.56 18.84 10.89
CA ALA A 336 -4.79 20.25 10.68
C ALA A 336 -4.84 21.02 12.02
N PRO A 337 -4.13 22.16 12.14
CA PRO A 337 -4.33 23.04 13.27
C PRO A 337 -5.77 23.55 13.21
N ALA A 338 -6.43 23.64 14.37
CA ALA A 338 -7.76 24.21 14.48
C ALA A 338 -7.81 25.58 13.77
N PRO A 339 -8.90 25.91 13.05
CA PRO A 339 -8.99 27.18 12.35
C PRO A 339 -8.72 28.31 13.34
N ALA A 340 -7.69 29.10 13.09
CA ALA A 340 -7.46 30.32 13.84
C ALA A 340 -8.73 31.16 13.70
N ALA A 341 -9.38 31.43 14.84
CA ALA A 341 -10.51 32.33 14.90
C ALA A 341 -10.13 33.63 14.17
N ALA A 342 -10.98 34.04 13.24
CA ALA A 342 -10.83 35.33 12.57
C ALA A 342 -10.60 36.41 13.63
N PRO A 343 -9.63 37.33 13.44
CA PRO A 343 -9.49 38.46 14.34
C PRO A 343 -10.83 39.22 14.35
N ALA A 344 -11.39 39.40 15.55
CA ALA A 344 -12.58 40.20 15.74
C ALA A 344 -12.41 41.54 15.01
N PRO A 345 -13.44 42.05 14.31
CA PRO A 345 -13.34 43.35 13.65
C PRO A 345 -12.96 44.39 14.70
N GLY A 346 -11.79 45.00 14.47
CA GLY A 346 -11.24 46.03 15.33
C GLY A 346 -12.29 47.10 15.58
N ARG A 347 -12.52 47.38 16.86
CA ARG A 347 -13.28 48.52 17.35
C ARG A 347 -12.76 49.77 16.62
N PRO A 348 -13.60 50.57 15.93
CA PRO A 348 -13.10 51.77 15.27
C PRO A 348 -12.48 52.70 16.31
N ALA A 349 -11.22 53.06 16.06
CA ALA A 349 -10.51 54.04 16.86
C ALA A 349 -11.28 55.37 16.83
N ALA A 350 -11.58 55.90 18.02
CA ALA A 350 -12.13 57.23 18.18
C ALA A 350 -11.18 58.25 17.55
N ALA A 351 -11.70 59.06 16.63
CA ALA A 351 -10.99 60.20 16.08
C ALA A 351 -10.71 61.24 17.19
N PRO A 352 -9.50 61.82 17.25
CA PRO A 352 -9.23 62.92 18.17
C PRO A 352 -9.99 64.18 17.74
N ALA A 353 -10.62 64.82 18.71
CA ALA A 353 -11.35 66.06 18.57
C ALA A 353 -10.46 67.19 18.00
N THR A 354 -10.93 67.81 16.92
CA THR A 354 -10.39 69.06 16.40
C THR A 354 -10.66 70.18 17.38
N ALA A 355 -9.59 70.79 17.87
CA ALA A 355 -9.63 72.00 18.68
C ALA A 355 -10.17 73.18 17.85
N THR A 356 -11.30 73.74 18.26
CA THR A 356 -11.82 75.01 17.75
C THR A 356 -11.17 76.16 18.52
N THR A 357 -10.33 76.93 17.84
CA THR A 357 -9.82 78.23 18.27
C THR A 357 -10.97 79.25 18.32
N PRO A 358 -11.13 80.06 19.37
CA PRO A 358 -12.12 81.13 19.39
C PRO A 358 -11.57 82.36 18.65
N ARG A 359 -12.34 82.88 17.69
CA ARG A 359 -12.08 84.19 17.09
C ARG A 359 -13.08 85.18 17.67
N ARG A 360 -12.57 86.17 18.40
CA ARG A 360 -13.26 87.39 18.79
C ARG A 360 -12.90 88.48 17.78
#